data_AF-A0A1R3UNB2-F1
#
_entry.id   AF-A0A1R3UNB2-F1
#
_cell.length_a   1.000
_cell.length_b   1.000
_cell.length_c   1.000
_cell.angle_alpha   90.00
_cell.angle_beta   90.00
_cell.angle_gamma   90.00
#
_symmetry.space_group_name_H-M   'P 1'
#
loop_
_entity.id
_entity.type
_entity.pdbx_description
1 polymer ?
#
loop_
_entity_poly.entity_id
_entity_poly.type
_entity_poly.pdbx_seq_one_letter_code
_entity_poly.pdbx_strand_id
1 'polypeptide(L)'
;MHPWRYAVNLTANETERKEVTALVNAGFTGKWMPFTAPERVNEVWAAIVEATEAGRLGWKAKVATEDKPGKDRLICVYTKDWRDRRDVARVLGELRAMGIDQRLSYKEDAATHALLYGKGASLYVAGPGRDGFNQRRDACTPEDQHPIFGAPDQGPERTMEEIFARTEPYGPFPS
;
A
#
# COMPACT_ATOMS: atom_id res chain seq x y z
N MET A 1 1.71 -20.81 2.82
CA MET A 1 0.42 -20.18 2.44
C MET A 1 0.66 -18.68 2.39
N HIS A 2 0.39 -18.01 1.27
CA HIS A 2 0.73 -16.60 1.10
C HIS A 2 -0.28 -15.75 1.90
N PRO A 3 0.14 -15.00 2.92
CA PRO A 3 -0.78 -14.41 3.90
C PRO A 3 -1.47 -13.13 3.38
N TRP A 4 -1.69 -13.01 2.06
CA TRP A 4 -2.17 -11.78 1.42
C TRP A 4 -3.09 -12.05 0.23
N ARG A 5 -4.17 -11.29 0.13
CA ARG A 5 -5.01 -11.15 -1.08
C ARG A 5 -4.77 -9.79 -1.73
N TYR A 6 -4.97 -9.69 -3.04
CA TYR A 6 -4.54 -8.52 -3.82
C TYR A 6 -5.65 -7.96 -4.72
N ALA A 7 -5.60 -6.64 -4.94
CA ALA A 7 -6.32 -5.94 -6.01
C ALA A 7 -5.34 -5.06 -6.77
N VAL A 8 -5.55 -4.87 -8.07
CA VAL A 8 -4.71 -4.03 -8.93
C VAL A 8 -5.60 -3.16 -9.81
N ASN A 9 -5.13 -1.96 -10.12
CA ASN A 9 -5.84 -1.05 -11.01
C ASN A 9 -5.98 -1.66 -12.41
N LEU A 10 -7.22 -1.90 -12.83
CA LEU A 10 -7.53 -2.51 -14.13
C LEU A 10 -7.65 -1.47 -15.25
N THR A 11 -7.89 -0.20 -14.90
CA THR A 11 -8.02 0.88 -15.88
C THR A 11 -6.66 1.46 -16.29
N ALA A 12 -5.58 1.13 -15.58
CA ALA A 12 -4.24 1.60 -15.88
C ALA A 12 -3.77 1.12 -17.27
N ASN A 13 -3.46 2.07 -18.15
CA ASN A 13 -2.95 1.79 -19.50
C ASN A 13 -1.48 1.32 -19.47
N GLU A 14 -0.97 0.88 -20.62
CA GLU A 14 0.39 0.33 -20.70
C GLU A 14 1.47 1.34 -20.29
N THR A 15 1.33 2.62 -20.66
CA THR A 15 2.28 3.67 -20.26
C THR A 15 2.29 3.88 -18.75
N GLU A 16 1.11 3.95 -18.12
CA GLU A 16 1.00 4.07 -16.66
C GLU A 16 1.58 2.85 -15.95
N ARG A 17 1.34 1.65 -16.47
CA ARG A 17 1.91 0.41 -15.90
C ARG A 17 3.42 0.36 -16.02
N LYS A 18 4.00 0.84 -17.13
CA LYS A 18 5.46 0.99 -17.30
C LYS A 18 6.04 2.01 -16.31
N GLU A 19 5.38 3.15 -16.14
CA GLU A 19 5.78 4.18 -15.16
C GLU A 19 5.78 3.59 -13.73
N VAL A 20 4.68 2.95 -13.33
CA VAL A 20 4.56 2.30 -12.01
C VAL A 20 5.63 1.22 -11.84
N THR A 21 5.90 0.42 -12.87
CA THR A 21 6.94 -0.62 -12.84
C THR A 21 8.32 -0.03 -12.54
N ALA A 22 8.68 1.04 -13.24
CA ALA A 22 9.93 1.76 -13.00
C ALA A 22 10.00 2.33 -11.56
N LEU A 23 8.92 2.94 -11.07
CA LEU A 23 8.86 3.49 -9.71
C LEU A 23 8.94 2.42 -8.62
N VAL A 24 8.34 1.24 -8.86
CA VAL A 24 8.43 0.08 -7.96
C VAL A 24 9.87 -0.43 -7.90
N ASN A 25 10.54 -0.60 -9.03
CA ASN A 25 11.93 -1.06 -9.09
C ASN A 25 12.89 -0.02 -8.48
N ALA A 26 12.62 1.27 -8.65
CA ALA A 26 13.36 2.35 -8.03
C ALA A 26 13.01 2.59 -6.53
N GLY A 27 12.10 1.81 -5.93
CA GLY A 27 11.75 1.92 -4.52
C GLY A 27 11.00 3.21 -4.12
N PHE A 28 10.34 3.88 -5.06
CA PHE A 28 9.62 5.14 -4.82
C PHE A 28 8.14 4.97 -4.48
N THR A 29 7.60 3.75 -4.48
CA THR A 29 6.23 3.52 -4.06
C THR A 29 6.07 3.68 -2.54
N GLY A 30 4.83 3.83 -2.09
CA GLY A 30 4.47 3.76 -0.69
C GLY A 30 3.02 3.36 -0.52
N LYS A 31 2.55 3.28 0.73
CA LYS A 31 1.21 2.76 1.04
C LYS A 31 0.58 3.41 2.25
N TRP A 32 -0.72 3.69 2.16
CA TRP A 32 -1.58 3.89 3.32
C TRP A 32 -1.89 2.54 3.98
N MET A 33 -1.97 2.54 5.31
CA MET A 33 -2.13 1.33 6.13
C MET A 33 -3.34 1.42 7.07
N PRO A 34 -4.57 1.25 6.57
CA PRO A 34 -5.73 1.01 7.41
C PRO A 34 -5.67 -0.33 8.14
N PHE A 35 -6.09 -0.31 9.41
CA PHE A 35 -6.25 -1.48 10.27
C PHE A 35 -7.74 -1.65 10.56
N THR A 36 -8.35 -2.69 10.04
CA THR A 36 -9.81 -2.90 10.08
C THR A 36 -10.16 -4.03 11.04
N ALA A 37 -11.15 -3.83 11.89
CA ALA A 37 -11.65 -4.88 12.78
C ALA A 37 -12.05 -6.14 11.98
N PRO A 38 -11.78 -7.37 12.49
CA PRO A 38 -12.08 -8.62 11.79
C PRO A 38 -13.53 -8.72 11.29
N GLU A 39 -14.49 -8.17 12.03
CA GLU A 39 -15.92 -8.23 11.71
C GLU A 39 -16.30 -7.37 10.50
N ARG A 40 -15.49 -6.34 10.20
CA ARG A 40 -15.73 -5.39 9.08
C ARG A 40 -14.78 -5.58 7.92
N VAL A 41 -13.73 -6.40 8.06
CA VAL A 41 -12.65 -6.51 7.07
C VAL A 41 -13.17 -6.94 5.70
N ASN A 42 -14.18 -7.80 5.65
CA ASN A 42 -14.74 -8.30 4.38
C ASN A 42 -15.39 -7.17 3.58
N GLU A 43 -16.22 -6.37 4.25
CA GLU A 43 -16.93 -5.24 3.66
C GLU A 43 -15.94 -4.15 3.20
N VAL A 44 -15.03 -3.74 4.09
CA VAL A 44 -14.03 -2.70 3.80
C VAL A 44 -13.09 -3.16 2.69
N TRP A 45 -12.67 -4.42 2.69
CA TRP A 45 -11.83 -4.97 1.63
C TRP A 45 -12.56 -4.98 0.30
N ALA A 46 -13.82 -5.41 0.24
CA ALA A 46 -14.60 -5.40 -1.00
C ALA A 46 -14.69 -3.99 -1.63
N ALA A 47 -14.94 -2.96 -0.80
CA ALA A 47 -14.94 -1.57 -1.26
C ALA A 47 -13.57 -1.11 -1.78
N ILE A 48 -12.49 -1.48 -1.10
CA ILE A 48 -11.11 -1.18 -1.53
C ILE A 48 -10.77 -1.90 -2.83
N VAL A 49 -11.19 -3.16 -3.02
CA VAL A 49 -11.00 -3.90 -4.28
C VAL A 49 -11.65 -3.13 -5.42
N GLU A 50 -12.95 -2.83 -5.30
CA GLU A 50 -13.71 -2.15 -6.37
C GLU A 50 -13.07 -0.80 -6.73
N ALA A 51 -12.73 0.01 -5.72
CA ALA A 51 -12.11 1.30 -5.94
C ALA A 51 -10.68 1.22 -6.49
N THR A 52 -9.92 0.18 -6.13
CA THR A 52 -8.60 -0.06 -6.71
C THR A 52 -8.73 -0.46 -8.18
N GLU A 53 -9.60 -1.43 -8.50
CA GLU A 53 -9.80 -1.93 -9.86
C GLU A 53 -10.31 -0.84 -10.80
N ALA A 54 -11.17 0.06 -10.30
CA ALA A 54 -11.69 1.22 -11.03
C ALA A 54 -10.69 2.40 -11.10
N GLY A 55 -9.48 2.27 -10.57
CA GLY A 55 -8.45 3.31 -10.60
C GLY A 55 -8.73 4.52 -9.71
N ARG A 56 -9.72 4.44 -8.80
CA ARG A 56 -10.02 5.49 -7.81
C ARG A 56 -9.01 5.50 -6.68
N LEU A 57 -8.48 4.35 -6.26
CA LEU A 57 -7.35 4.31 -5.33
C LEU A 57 -6.02 4.41 -6.11
N GLY A 58 -4.94 3.83 -5.58
CA GLY A 58 -3.68 3.74 -6.30
C GLY A 58 -3.56 2.46 -7.12
N TRP A 59 -2.33 2.08 -7.49
CA TRP A 59 -2.10 1.03 -8.49
C TRP A 59 -2.32 -0.40 -7.96
N LYS A 60 -2.22 -0.61 -6.64
CA LYS A 60 -2.37 -1.92 -5.98
C LYS A 60 -2.87 -1.78 -4.55
N ALA A 61 -3.62 -2.78 -4.10
CA ALA A 61 -3.96 -2.95 -2.69
C ALA A 61 -3.74 -4.41 -2.27
N LYS A 62 -3.54 -4.64 -0.98
CA LYS A 62 -3.51 -5.99 -0.40
C LYS A 62 -4.05 -6.04 1.02
N VAL A 63 -4.66 -7.14 1.40
CA VAL A 63 -5.17 -7.40 2.75
C VAL A 63 -4.51 -8.63 3.35
N ALA A 64 -4.14 -8.56 4.62
CA ALA A 64 -3.60 -9.71 5.34
C ALA A 64 -4.68 -10.79 5.50
N THR A 65 -4.37 -12.04 5.17
CA THR A 65 -5.32 -13.17 5.31
C THR A 65 -5.23 -13.88 6.66
N GLU A 66 -4.16 -13.65 7.40
CA GLU A 66 -3.97 -14.22 8.74
C GLU A 66 -4.94 -13.60 9.75
N ASP A 67 -5.78 -14.45 10.36
CA ASP A 67 -6.67 -14.05 11.44
C ASP A 67 -5.97 -14.19 12.80
N LYS A 68 -5.75 -13.07 13.47
CA LYS A 68 -5.15 -13.03 14.80
C LYS A 68 -6.22 -12.54 15.78
N PRO A 69 -6.71 -13.40 16.70
CA PRO A 69 -7.72 -13.00 17.66
C PRO A 69 -7.34 -11.71 18.38
N GLY A 70 -8.28 -10.76 18.43
CA GLY A 70 -8.09 -9.45 19.08
C GLY A 70 -7.15 -8.48 18.35
N LYS A 71 -6.80 -8.73 17.09
CA LYS A 71 -6.00 -7.80 16.27
C LYS A 71 -6.74 -7.41 14.99
N ASP A 72 -6.75 -6.12 14.73
CA ASP A 72 -7.22 -5.57 13.46
C ASP A 72 -6.41 -6.09 12.27
N ARG A 73 -7.08 -6.25 11.14
CA ARG A 73 -6.49 -6.66 9.88
C ARG A 73 -5.87 -5.50 9.13
N LEU A 74 -4.59 -5.65 8.78
CA LEU A 74 -3.89 -4.68 7.95
C LEU A 74 -4.33 -4.81 6.48
N ILE A 75 -4.76 -3.68 5.93
CA ILE A 75 -4.89 -3.46 4.50
C ILE A 75 -3.83 -2.43 4.09
N CYS A 76 -3.15 -2.67 2.98
CA CYS A 76 -2.18 -1.77 2.39
C CYS A 76 -2.72 -1.26 1.05
N VAL A 77 -2.82 0.06 0.89
CA VAL A 77 -3.25 0.70 -0.38
C VAL A 77 -2.09 1.52 -0.92
N TYR A 78 -1.53 1.09 -2.05
CA TYR A 78 -0.29 1.61 -2.60
C TYR A 78 -0.52 2.79 -3.52
N THR A 79 0.27 3.85 -3.38
CA THR A 79 0.40 4.92 -4.38
C THR A 79 1.65 4.66 -5.23
N LYS A 80 1.71 5.30 -6.41
CA LYS A 80 2.82 5.07 -7.34
C LYS A 80 4.13 5.74 -6.92
N ASP A 81 4.04 6.92 -6.30
CA ASP A 81 5.19 7.71 -5.86
C ASP A 81 4.87 8.40 -4.54
N TRP A 82 5.66 8.17 -3.50
CA TRP A 82 5.47 8.83 -2.20
C TRP A 82 5.77 10.34 -2.23
N ARG A 83 6.52 10.80 -3.23
CA ARG A 83 6.88 12.22 -3.43
C ARG A 83 5.72 12.99 -4.05
N ASP A 84 4.84 12.31 -4.79
CA ASP A 84 3.62 12.91 -5.33
C ASP A 84 2.56 13.06 -4.23
N ARG A 85 2.70 14.14 -3.47
CA ARG A 85 1.79 14.46 -2.36
C ARG A 85 0.34 14.67 -2.82
N ARG A 86 0.10 14.98 -4.10
CA ARG A 86 -1.26 15.13 -4.64
C ARG A 86 -1.90 13.76 -4.80
N ASP A 87 -1.20 12.78 -5.37
CA ASP A 87 -1.69 11.41 -5.47
C ASP A 87 -1.87 10.78 -4.08
N VAL A 88 -0.92 11.01 -3.16
CA VAL A 88 -1.04 10.55 -1.76
C VAL A 88 -2.28 11.13 -1.07
N ALA A 89 -2.58 12.42 -1.28
CA ALA A 89 -3.77 13.07 -0.73
C ALA A 89 -5.07 12.58 -1.40
N ARG A 90 -5.05 12.38 -2.72
CA ARG A 90 -6.19 11.85 -3.48
C ARG A 90 -6.60 10.48 -2.96
N VAL A 91 -5.65 9.56 -2.82
CA VAL A 91 -5.92 8.22 -2.27
C VAL A 91 -6.38 8.29 -0.82
N LEU A 92 -5.84 9.21 0.00
CA LEU A 92 -6.35 9.45 1.36
C LEU A 92 -7.81 9.89 1.34
N GLY A 93 -8.18 10.85 0.49
CA GLY A 93 -9.55 11.36 0.36
C GLY A 93 -10.54 10.26 -0.04
N GLU A 94 -10.17 9.39 -0.96
CA GLU A 94 -10.99 8.23 -1.35
C GLU A 94 -11.18 7.26 -0.18
N LEU A 95 -10.14 7.00 0.62
CA LEU A 95 -10.27 6.18 1.83
C LEU A 95 -11.20 6.84 2.86
N ARG A 96 -11.17 8.17 3.01
CA ARG A 96 -12.11 8.90 3.88
C ARG A 96 -13.55 8.82 3.36
N ALA A 97 -13.75 8.96 2.06
CA ALA A 97 -15.08 8.83 1.45
C ALA A 97 -15.71 7.44 1.67
N MET A 98 -14.88 6.40 1.88
CA MET A 98 -15.32 5.05 2.25
C MET A 98 -15.61 4.89 3.77
N GLY A 99 -15.50 5.95 4.57
CA GLY A 99 -15.73 5.92 6.01
C GLY A 99 -14.57 5.35 6.83
N ILE A 100 -13.37 5.23 6.25
CA ILE A 100 -12.17 4.86 7.00
C ILE A 100 -11.69 6.10 7.74
N ASP A 101 -12.19 6.36 8.94
CA ASP A 101 -11.93 7.61 9.68
C ASP A 101 -10.83 7.51 10.74
N GLN A 102 -10.24 6.33 10.95
CA GLN A 102 -9.15 6.16 11.91
C GLN A 102 -7.90 6.99 11.55
N ARG A 103 -6.97 7.10 12.50
CA ARG A 103 -5.62 7.61 12.19
C ARG A 103 -4.96 6.69 11.14
N LEU A 104 -4.55 7.26 10.01
CA LEU A 104 -3.87 6.51 8.96
C LEU A 104 -2.37 6.83 8.94
N SER A 105 -1.58 5.78 8.82
CA SER A 105 -0.13 5.85 8.64
C SER A 105 0.20 5.56 7.18
N TYR A 106 1.12 6.33 6.61
CA TYR A 106 1.70 6.07 5.30
C TYR A 106 3.16 5.67 5.46
N LYS A 107 3.60 4.66 4.69
CA LYS A 107 4.98 4.20 4.66
C LYS A 107 5.44 3.94 3.23
N GLU A 108 6.55 4.55 2.85
CA GLU A 108 7.31 4.26 1.63
C GLU A 108 7.92 2.85 1.67
N ASP A 109 8.03 2.21 0.53
CA ASP A 109 8.53 0.83 0.46
C ASP A 109 10.00 0.71 0.87
N ALA A 110 10.83 1.71 0.57
CA ALA A 110 12.23 1.77 0.97
C ALA A 110 12.41 1.62 2.50
N ALA A 111 11.51 2.17 3.33
CA ALA A 111 11.58 1.99 4.79
C ALA A 111 11.30 0.55 5.24
N THR A 112 10.74 -0.32 4.40
CA THR A 112 10.64 -1.77 4.65
C THR A 112 11.99 -2.44 4.47
N HIS A 113 12.74 -2.06 3.44
CA HIS A 113 14.08 -2.57 3.15
C HIS A 113 15.15 -2.01 4.10
N ALA A 114 14.93 -0.81 4.64
CA ALA A 114 15.74 -0.24 5.72
C ALA A 114 15.44 -0.85 7.11
N LEU A 115 14.54 -1.84 7.19
CA LEU A 115 14.06 -2.45 8.44
C LEU A 115 13.47 -1.45 9.46
N LEU A 116 12.97 -0.30 9.00
CA LEU A 116 12.39 0.71 9.87
C LEU A 116 10.95 0.34 10.22
N TYR A 117 10.74 -0.21 11.41
CA TYR A 117 9.42 -0.62 11.91
C TYR A 117 9.07 0.03 13.25
N GLY A 118 7.79 -0.02 13.60
CA GLY A 118 7.30 0.46 14.90
C GLY A 118 7.13 1.97 14.97
N LYS A 119 7.26 2.51 16.19
CA LYS A 119 7.00 3.92 16.49
C LYS A 119 8.00 4.80 15.74
N GLY A 120 7.49 5.77 14.98
CA GLY A 120 8.31 6.68 14.17
C GLY A 120 8.56 6.22 12.73
N ALA A 121 8.15 4.99 12.37
CA ALA A 121 8.39 4.47 11.03
C ALA A 121 7.50 5.08 9.92
N SER A 122 6.39 5.74 10.27
CA SER A 122 5.50 6.34 9.26
C SER A 122 6.10 7.64 8.71
N LEU A 123 6.20 7.74 7.38
CA LEU A 123 6.60 8.97 6.70
C LEU A 123 5.51 10.04 6.82
N TYR A 124 4.28 9.69 6.43
CA TYR A 124 3.12 10.56 6.60
C TYR A 124 2.13 10.00 7.61
N VAL A 125 1.40 10.90 8.27
CA VAL A 125 0.30 10.56 9.18
C VAL A 125 -0.87 11.50 8.92
N ALA A 126 -2.05 10.90 8.68
CA ALA A 126 -3.33 11.59 8.66
C ALA A 126 -4.05 11.35 9.99
N GLY A 127 -4.47 12.44 10.64
CA GLY A 127 -5.29 12.36 11.85
C GLY A 127 -6.69 11.80 11.56
N PRO A 128 -7.42 11.33 12.58
CA PRO A 128 -8.77 10.80 12.38
C PRO A 128 -9.70 11.80 11.66
N GLY A 129 -10.45 11.33 10.66
CA GLY A 129 -11.37 12.13 9.84
C GLY A 129 -10.74 13.33 9.09
N ARG A 130 -9.40 13.43 9.03
CA ARG A 130 -8.72 14.50 8.30
C ARG A 130 -8.39 14.06 6.88
N ASP A 131 -8.61 14.97 5.93
CA ASP A 131 -8.25 14.81 4.51
C ASP A 131 -6.78 15.20 4.24
N GLY A 132 -6.13 15.86 5.19
CA GLY A 132 -4.72 16.24 5.14
C GLY A 132 -3.81 15.32 5.95
N PHE A 133 -2.52 15.29 5.57
CA PHE A 133 -1.49 14.55 6.28
C PHE A 133 -0.24 15.39 6.54
N ASN A 134 0.49 15.03 7.60
CA ASN A 134 1.75 15.66 7.98
C ASN A 134 2.90 14.68 7.76
N GLN A 135 4.02 15.18 7.25
CA GLN A 135 5.28 14.46 7.22
C GLN A 135 5.90 14.44 8.62
N ARG A 136 6.41 13.28 9.04
CA ARG A 136 6.90 13.03 10.41
C ARG A 136 8.40 12.81 10.49
N ARG A 137 9.04 12.51 9.37
CA ARG A 137 10.47 12.26 9.21
C ARG A 137 10.88 12.44 7.75
N ASP A 138 12.17 12.42 7.48
CA ASP A 138 12.69 12.27 6.13
C ASP A 138 12.40 10.86 5.61
N ALA A 139 12.17 10.75 4.29
CA ALA A 139 11.89 9.48 3.64
C ALA A 139 13.15 8.64 3.52
N CYS A 140 13.01 7.32 3.69
CA CYS A 140 14.05 6.40 3.29
C CYS A 140 14.10 6.34 1.76
N THR A 141 15.30 6.23 1.22
CA THR A 141 15.56 5.97 -0.19
C THR A 141 16.08 4.54 -0.36
N PRO A 142 16.21 4.03 -1.59
CA PRO A 142 16.89 2.75 -1.82
C PRO A 142 18.30 2.68 -1.24
N GLU A 143 18.99 3.82 -1.07
CA GLU A 143 20.34 3.88 -0.49
C GLU A 143 20.37 3.50 0.99
N ASP A 144 19.23 3.63 1.70
CA ASP A 144 19.09 3.24 3.10
C ASP A 144 18.84 1.73 3.28
N GLN A 145 18.90 0.94 2.21
CA GLN A 145 18.62 -0.49 2.25
C GLN A 145 19.56 -1.21 3.25
N HIS A 146 18.96 -2.01 4.13
CA HIS A 146 19.73 -2.79 5.09
C HIS A 146 20.56 -3.88 4.36
N PRO A 147 21.84 -4.10 4.71
CA PRO A 147 22.73 -5.03 4.01
C PRO A 147 22.24 -6.49 3.92
N ILE A 148 21.30 -6.89 4.79
CA ILE A 148 20.66 -8.22 4.75
C ILE A 148 19.94 -8.49 3.42
N PHE A 149 19.52 -7.44 2.70
CA PHE A 149 18.88 -7.53 1.41
C PHE A 149 19.87 -7.38 0.23
N GLY A 150 21.17 -7.33 0.51
CA GLY A 150 22.21 -7.04 -0.49
C GLY A 150 22.28 -5.55 -0.85
N ALA A 151 23.07 -5.22 -1.88
CA ALA A 151 23.12 -3.85 -2.39
C ALA A 151 21.82 -3.53 -3.18
N PRO A 152 21.32 -2.29 -3.11
CA PRO A 152 20.03 -1.91 -3.68
C PRO A 152 19.92 -2.08 -5.21
N ASP A 153 21.05 -2.19 -5.91
CA ASP A 153 21.16 -2.36 -7.36
C ASP A 153 21.43 -3.81 -7.81
N GLN A 154 21.50 -4.78 -6.88
CA GLN A 154 21.86 -6.18 -7.18
C GLN A 154 20.64 -7.10 -7.34
N GLY A 155 19.41 -6.61 -7.13
CA GLY A 155 18.19 -7.41 -7.27
C GLY A 155 17.72 -7.52 -8.72
N PRO A 156 17.08 -8.64 -9.13
CA PRO A 156 16.50 -8.73 -10.47
C PRO A 156 15.39 -7.68 -10.64
N GLU A 157 15.40 -7.00 -11.77
CA GLU A 157 14.34 -6.05 -12.12
C GLU A 157 13.01 -6.80 -12.28
N ARG A 158 11.96 -6.33 -11.60
CA ARG A 158 10.64 -6.95 -11.70
C ARG A 158 9.94 -6.49 -12.96
N THR A 159 9.32 -7.43 -13.64
CA THR A 159 8.51 -7.20 -14.83
C THR A 159 7.15 -6.59 -14.49
N MET A 160 6.53 -5.95 -15.47
CA MET A 160 5.15 -5.45 -15.36
C MET A 160 4.16 -6.58 -15.02
N GLU A 161 4.35 -7.77 -15.59
CA GLU A 161 3.49 -8.92 -15.31
C GLU A 161 3.57 -9.34 -13.84
N GLU A 162 4.77 -9.40 -13.27
CA GLU A 162 4.98 -9.73 -11.84
C GLU A 162 4.39 -8.66 -10.90
N ILE A 163 4.56 -7.38 -11.23
CA ILE A 163 4.08 -6.27 -10.40
C ILE A 163 2.56 -6.23 -10.35
N PHE A 164 1.91 -6.42 -11.51
CA PHE A 164 0.47 -6.40 -11.65
C PHE A 164 -0.18 -7.79 -11.50
N ALA A 165 0.60 -8.85 -11.20
CA ALA A 165 0.10 -10.19 -10.96
C ALA A 165 -0.88 -10.24 -9.78
N ARG A 166 -1.94 -11.06 -9.96
CA ARG A 166 -2.92 -11.45 -8.95
C ARG A 166 -2.67 -12.91 -8.59
N THR A 167 -1.69 -13.19 -7.74
CA THR A 167 -1.34 -14.58 -7.40
C THR A 167 -2.45 -15.33 -6.66
N GLU A 168 -3.41 -14.62 -6.05
CA GLU A 168 -4.67 -15.21 -5.57
C GLU A 168 -5.83 -14.22 -5.86
N PRO A 169 -6.63 -14.44 -6.93
CA PRO A 169 -7.83 -13.66 -7.16
C PRO A 169 -8.88 -13.92 -6.07
N TYR A 170 -9.73 -12.92 -5.89
CA TYR A 170 -10.79 -12.80 -4.90
C TYR A 170 -11.55 -14.09 -4.54
N GLY A 171 -11.82 -14.23 -3.24
CA GLY A 171 -12.94 -14.98 -2.66
C GLY A 171 -13.33 -14.31 -1.33
N PRO A 172 -14.54 -14.51 -0.78
CA PRO A 172 -14.85 -14.06 0.58
C PRO A 172 -13.80 -14.60 1.56
N PHE A 173 -13.54 -13.90 2.67
CA PHE A 173 -12.83 -14.57 3.77
C PHE A 173 -13.71 -15.75 4.20
N PRO A 174 -13.14 -16.95 4.43
CA PRO A 174 -13.92 -18.02 5.03
C PRO A 174 -14.55 -17.46 6.31
N SER A 175 -15.88 -17.54 6.35
CA SER A 175 -16.71 -17.23 7.52
C SER A 175 -16.29 -18.03 8.73
#